data_AF-A0AAV2ER52-F1
#
_entry.id   AF-A0AAV2ER52-F1
#
_cell.length_a   1.000
_cell.length_b   1.000
_cell.length_c   1.000
_cell.angle_alpha   90.00
_cell.angle_beta   90.00
_cell.angle_gamma   90.00
#
_symmetry.space_group_name_H-M   'P 1'
#
loop_
_entity.id
_entity.type
_entity.pdbx_description
1 polymer ?
#
loop_
_entity_poly.entity_id
_entity_poly.type
_entity_poly.pdbx_seq_one_letter_code
_entity_poly.pdbx_strand_id
1 'polypeptide(L)'
;MSSVQPHLTSCFQQFHGLKDEEARVHLSRFLQLTNGFKLNGIPDDAIRLHLFSHSLAGHAKRWLETEPPLSITSWDDLDDKFVHRYYPASKTTEIQLEITLGAEQQRQEFPGSWCARHGG
;
A
#
# COMPACT_ATOMS: atom_id res chain seq x y z
N MET A 1 1.08 -20.42 -24.46
CA MET A 1 1.60 -20.21 -23.08
C MET A 1 2.85 -19.35 -23.23
N SER A 2 2.71 -18.04 -23.10
CA SER A 2 3.80 -17.10 -23.38
C SER A 2 4.91 -17.26 -22.35
N SER A 3 6.07 -17.73 -22.81
CA SER A 3 7.24 -17.98 -21.99
C SER A 3 7.86 -16.63 -21.59
N VAL A 4 7.63 -16.22 -20.36
CA VAL A 4 8.33 -15.07 -19.76
C VAL A 4 9.80 -15.48 -19.62
N GLN A 5 10.72 -14.71 -20.22
CA GLN A 5 12.13 -15.11 -20.26
C GLN A 5 12.71 -15.14 -18.84
N PRO A 6 13.37 -16.23 -18.41
CA PRO A 6 13.77 -16.46 -17.01
C PRO A 6 14.79 -15.43 -16.47
N HIS A 7 15.46 -14.68 -17.34
CA HIS A 7 16.37 -13.62 -16.91
C HIS A 7 15.65 -12.36 -16.43
N LEU A 8 14.40 -12.11 -16.84
CA LEU A 8 13.61 -10.97 -16.39
C LEU A 8 12.99 -11.22 -15.02
N THR A 9 12.50 -12.44 -14.78
CA THR A 9 11.90 -12.85 -13.50
C THR A 9 12.91 -12.81 -12.35
N SER A 10 14.19 -13.03 -12.65
CA SER A 10 15.27 -12.99 -11.65
C SER A 10 15.67 -11.56 -11.23
N CYS A 11 15.31 -10.52 -11.99
CA CYS A 11 15.66 -9.14 -11.67
C CYS A 11 14.67 -8.48 -10.70
N PHE A 12 13.45 -8.98 -10.61
CA PHE A 12 12.47 -8.49 -9.65
C PHE A 12 12.71 -9.17 -8.31
N GLN A 13 13.11 -8.39 -7.29
CA GLN A 13 12.97 -8.86 -5.92
C GLN A 13 11.49 -9.18 -5.70
N GLN A 14 11.20 -10.41 -5.28
CA GLN A 14 9.82 -10.84 -5.07
C GLN A 14 9.26 -10.17 -3.82
N PHE A 15 8.04 -9.63 -3.94
CA PHE A 15 7.31 -9.07 -2.81
C PHE A 15 6.40 -10.13 -2.22
N HIS A 16 6.62 -10.50 -0.96
CA HIS A 16 5.88 -11.56 -0.28
C HIS A 16 4.64 -11.05 0.45
N GLY A 17 4.57 -9.74 0.72
CA GLY A 17 3.51 -9.10 1.51
C GLY A 17 3.75 -9.21 3.01
N LEU A 18 5.01 -9.24 3.45
CA LEU A 18 5.41 -9.26 4.85
C LEU A 18 5.38 -7.85 5.48
N LYS A 19 5.42 -7.78 6.80
CA LYS A 19 5.30 -6.50 7.55
C LYS A 19 6.53 -5.60 7.42
N ASP A 20 7.67 -6.23 7.23
CA ASP A 20 9.00 -5.63 7.04
C ASP A 20 9.27 -5.22 5.59
N GLU A 21 8.45 -5.68 4.63
CA GLU A 21 8.56 -5.26 3.24
C GLU A 21 7.82 -3.94 2.98
N GLU A 22 8.44 -3.05 2.22
CA GLU A 22 7.85 -1.76 1.87
C GLU A 22 7.19 -1.79 0.49
N ALA A 23 5.85 -1.85 0.47
CA ALA A 23 5.05 -1.91 -0.76
C ALA A 23 5.36 -0.76 -1.74
N ARG A 24 5.52 0.46 -1.24
CA ARG A 24 5.85 1.64 -2.06
C ARG A 24 7.23 1.55 -2.71
N VAL A 25 8.21 0.99 -2.01
CA VAL A 25 9.57 0.79 -2.53
C VAL A 25 9.55 -0.26 -3.63
N HIS A 26 8.83 -1.36 -3.42
CA HIS A 26 8.64 -2.41 -4.42
C HIS A 26 8.02 -1.87 -5.71
N LEU A 27 6.91 -1.14 -5.58
CA LEU A 27 6.20 -0.51 -6.69
C LEU A 27 7.09 0.46 -7.48
N SER A 28 7.82 1.35 -6.79
CA SER A 28 8.75 2.29 -7.43
C SER A 28 9.86 1.58 -8.20
N ARG A 29 10.47 0.54 -7.61
CA ARG A 29 11.50 -0.25 -8.30
C ARG A 29 10.91 -0.97 -9.51
N PHE A 30 9.72 -1.55 -9.38
CA PHE A 30 9.04 -2.23 -10.47
C PHE A 30 8.82 -1.29 -11.65
N LEU A 31 8.32 -0.08 -11.41
CA LEU A 31 8.12 0.93 -12.44
C LEU A 31 9.44 1.33 -13.11
N GLN A 32 10.53 1.48 -12.35
CA GLN A 32 11.85 1.80 -12.91
C GLN A 32 12.37 0.69 -13.83
N LEU A 33 12.24 -0.57 -13.43
CA LEU A 33 12.65 -1.73 -14.23
C LEU A 33 11.76 -1.89 -15.48
N THR A 34 10.47 -1.58 -15.38
CA THR A 34 9.51 -1.76 -16.47
C THR A 34 9.35 -0.53 -17.38
N ASN A 35 9.95 0.60 -17.05
CA ASN A 35 9.78 1.89 -17.76
C ASN A 35 10.13 1.83 -19.26
N GLY A 36 10.98 0.89 -19.68
CA GLY A 36 11.39 0.70 -21.08
C GLY A 36 10.69 -0.44 -21.83
N PHE A 37 9.84 -1.22 -21.16
CA PHE A 37 9.21 -2.38 -21.78
C PHE A 37 8.04 -1.95 -22.66
N LYS A 38 8.28 -1.93 -23.97
CA LYS A 38 7.24 -1.72 -24.98
C LYS A 38 7.15 -2.94 -25.88
N LEU A 39 5.95 -3.49 -26.01
CA LEU A 39 5.66 -4.54 -26.98
C LEU A 39 4.67 -3.97 -28.00
N ASN A 40 5.06 -3.98 -29.28
CA ASN A 40 4.24 -3.42 -30.35
C ASN A 40 2.85 -4.08 -30.36
N GLY A 41 1.81 -3.25 -30.24
CA GLY A 41 0.42 -3.67 -30.30
C GLY A 41 -0.17 -4.19 -28.99
N ILE A 42 0.58 -4.22 -27.89
CA ILE A 42 0.07 -4.56 -26.56
C ILE A 42 0.03 -3.27 -25.72
N PRO A 43 -1.10 -2.95 -25.05
CA PRO A 43 -1.17 -1.81 -24.14
C PRO A 43 -0.13 -1.93 -23.02
N ASP A 44 0.59 -0.85 -22.70
CA ASP A 44 1.59 -0.82 -21.64
C ASP A 44 1.04 -1.33 -20.30
N ASP A 45 -0.21 -1.01 -19.98
CA ASP A 45 -0.91 -1.50 -18.79
C ASP A 45 -1.00 -3.03 -18.75
N ALA A 46 -1.36 -3.67 -19.85
CA ALA A 46 -1.46 -5.13 -19.90
C ALA A 46 -0.08 -5.80 -19.69
N ILE A 47 0.98 -5.19 -20.23
CA ILE A 47 2.36 -5.65 -20.02
C ILE A 47 2.75 -5.49 -18.54
N ARG A 48 2.47 -4.32 -17.95
CA ARG A 48 2.79 -4.02 -16.55
C ARG A 48 2.02 -4.92 -15.59
N LEU A 49 0.72 -5.11 -15.79
CA LEU A 49 -0.10 -6.03 -14.98
C LEU A 49 0.46 -7.45 -15.04
N HIS A 50 0.80 -7.92 -16.24
CA HIS A 50 1.39 -9.25 -16.40
C HIS A 50 2.72 -9.38 -15.66
N LEU A 51 3.66 -8.45 -15.87
CA LEU A 51 4.97 -8.47 -15.22
C LEU A 51 4.87 -8.30 -13.69
N PHE A 52 3.93 -7.48 -13.22
CA PHE A 52 3.73 -7.25 -11.79
C PHE A 52 3.30 -8.53 -11.08
N SER A 53 2.42 -9.34 -11.71
CA SER A 53 2.02 -10.63 -11.15
C SER A 53 3.21 -11.59 -10.92
N HIS A 54 4.26 -11.51 -11.74
CA HIS A 54 5.49 -12.30 -11.56
C HIS A 54 6.41 -11.73 -10.48
N SER A 55 6.28 -10.43 -10.16
CA SER A 55 7.02 -9.78 -9.07
C SER A 55 6.45 -10.10 -7.68
N LEU A 56 5.27 -10.73 -7.61
CA LEU A 56 4.61 -11.09 -6.35
C LEU A 56 4.87 -12.54 -5.96
N ALA A 57 5.00 -12.78 -4.66
CA ALA A 57 5.09 -14.09 -4.05
C ALA A 57 4.23 -14.16 -2.77
N GLY A 58 4.15 -15.35 -2.17
CA GLY A 58 3.55 -15.54 -0.85
C GLY A 58 2.13 -14.99 -0.72
N HIS A 59 1.93 -14.12 0.28
CA HIS A 59 0.62 -13.51 0.57
C HIS A 59 0.18 -12.51 -0.49
N ALA A 60 1.12 -11.78 -1.09
CA ALA A 60 0.84 -10.83 -2.17
C ALA A 60 0.32 -11.51 -3.44
N LYS A 61 0.96 -12.61 -3.83
CA LYS A 61 0.48 -13.39 -4.98
C LYS A 61 -0.90 -13.97 -4.75
N ARG A 62 -1.13 -14.56 -3.56
CA ARG A 62 -2.45 -15.10 -3.20
C ARG A 62 -3.53 -14.03 -3.21
N TRP A 63 -3.23 -12.82 -2.72
CA TRP A 63 -4.18 -11.71 -2.76
C TRP A 63 -4.59 -11.39 -4.20
N LEU A 64 -3.61 -11.23 -5.11
CA LEU A 64 -3.90 -10.94 -6.51
C LEU A 64 -4.75 -12.04 -7.18
N GLU A 65 -4.49 -13.31 -6.85
CA GLU A 65 -5.26 -14.46 -7.34
C GLU A 65 -6.68 -14.53 -6.76
N THR A 66 -6.93 -13.91 -5.60
CA THR A 66 -8.26 -13.87 -4.95
C THR A 66 -9.10 -12.66 -5.36
N GLU A 67 -8.53 -11.70 -6.08
CA GLU A 67 -9.31 -10.53 -6.54
C GLU A 67 -10.41 -10.97 -7.52
N PRO A 68 -11.59 -10.34 -7.47
CA PRO A 68 -12.66 -10.64 -8.40
C PRO A 68 -12.20 -10.43 -9.85
N PRO A 69 -12.68 -11.26 -10.80
CA PRO A 69 -12.44 -11.00 -12.22
C PRO A 69 -12.98 -9.61 -12.57
N LEU A 70 -12.21 -8.88 -13.40
CA LEU A 70 -12.50 -7.48 -13.78
C LEU A 70 -12.41 -6.45 -12.65
N SER A 71 -11.96 -6.83 -11.45
CA SER A 71 -11.65 -5.89 -10.35
C SER A 71 -10.42 -5.03 -10.68
N ILE A 72 -9.48 -5.58 -11.44
CA ILE A 72 -8.25 -4.92 -11.86
C ILE A 72 -8.21 -4.96 -13.38
N THR A 73 -8.49 -3.82 -14.02
CA THR A 73 -8.55 -3.71 -15.49
C THR A 73 -7.47 -2.81 -16.05
N SER A 74 -6.97 -1.89 -15.23
CA SER A 74 -5.91 -0.94 -15.56
C SER A 74 -4.76 -1.04 -14.56
N TRP A 75 -3.62 -0.43 -14.91
CA TRP A 75 -2.52 -0.28 -13.95
C TRP A 75 -2.93 0.54 -12.72
N ASP A 76 -3.77 1.56 -12.92
CA ASP A 76 -4.26 2.45 -11.85
C ASP A 76 -5.10 1.69 -10.82
N ASP A 77 -6.00 0.81 -11.28
CA ASP A 77 -6.80 -0.06 -10.38
C ASP A 77 -5.90 -0.95 -9.51
N LEU A 78 -4.83 -1.50 -10.11
CA LEU A 78 -3.89 -2.37 -9.39
C LEU A 78 -3.11 -1.56 -8.36
N ASP A 79 -2.61 -0.38 -8.74
CA ASP A 79 -1.81 0.51 -7.89
C ASP A 79 -2.58 0.87 -6.62
N ASP A 80 -3.80 1.40 -6.78
CA ASP A 80 -4.65 1.83 -5.68
C ASP A 80 -4.94 0.68 -4.71
N LYS A 81 -5.38 -0.47 -5.24
CA LYS A 81 -5.71 -1.64 -4.43
C LYS A 81 -4.47 -2.22 -3.73
N PHE A 82 -3.33 -2.28 -4.41
CA PHE A 82 -2.09 -2.79 -3.83
C PHE A 82 -1.62 -1.90 -2.69
N VAL A 83 -1.63 -0.58 -2.88
CA VAL A 83 -1.28 0.39 -1.84
C VAL A 83 -2.30 0.32 -0.70
N HIS A 84 -3.60 0.31 -0.96
CA HIS A 84 -4.61 0.20 0.10
C HIS A 84 -4.43 -1.09 0.95
N ARG A 85 -4.06 -2.20 0.30
CA ARG A 85 -3.90 -3.50 0.95
C ARG A 85 -2.61 -3.62 1.77
N TYR A 86 -1.48 -3.21 1.22
CA TYR A 86 -0.15 -3.42 1.82
C TYR A 86 0.44 -2.14 2.45
N TYR A 87 -0.24 -1.01 2.28
CA TYR A 87 0.02 0.25 2.97
C TYR A 87 -1.27 0.72 3.68
N PRO A 88 -1.85 -0.07 4.61
CA PRO A 88 -3.01 0.37 5.34
C PRO A 88 -2.66 1.61 6.18
N ALA A 89 -3.61 2.54 6.29
CA ALA A 89 -3.52 3.78 7.07
C ALA A 89 -3.18 3.57 8.56
N SER A 90 -3.09 2.33 9.03
CA SER A 90 -2.64 1.96 10.37
C SER A 90 -1.20 2.41 10.69
N LYS A 91 -0.34 2.66 9.69
CA LYS A 91 0.94 3.36 9.90
C LYS A 91 0.77 4.85 10.25
N THR A 92 -0.44 5.39 10.12
CA THR A 92 -0.79 6.79 10.42
C THR A 92 -1.69 6.90 11.66
N THR A 93 -2.42 5.85 12.06
CA THR A 93 -3.24 5.88 13.29
C THR A 93 -2.41 5.84 14.57
N GLU A 94 -1.17 5.35 14.55
CA GLU A 94 -0.30 5.45 15.73
C GLU A 94 0.05 6.92 16.02
N ILE A 95 0.36 7.69 14.98
CA ILE A 95 0.60 9.14 15.08
C ILE A 95 -0.68 9.90 15.49
N GLN A 96 -1.86 9.49 15.00
CA GLN A 96 -3.12 10.16 15.35
C GLN A 96 -3.63 9.81 16.76
N LEU A 97 -3.37 8.61 17.25
CA LEU A 97 -3.68 8.23 18.63
C LEU A 97 -2.78 8.99 19.62
N GLU A 98 -1.50 9.18 19.32
CA GLU A 98 -0.61 10.03 20.15
C GLU A 98 -1.06 11.50 20.20
N ILE A 99 -1.51 12.07 19.08
CA ILE A 99 -2.02 13.45 19.05
C ILE A 99 -3.31 13.60 19.85
N THR A 100 -4.21 12.60 19.78
CA THR A 100 -5.49 12.63 20.49
C THR A 100 -5.29 12.46 22.00
N LEU A 101 -4.41 11.55 22.41
CA LEU A 101 -4.08 11.31 23.82
C LEU A 101 -3.29 12.48 24.44
N GLY A 102 -2.44 13.18 23.66
CA GLY A 102 -1.74 14.38 24.12
C GLY A 102 -2.65 15.60 24.35
N ALA A 103 -3.74 15.72 23.59
CA ALA A 103 -4.72 16.79 23.77
C ALA A 103 -5.60 16.62 25.02
N GLU A 104 -5.77 15.38 25.51
CA GLU A 104 -6.51 15.08 26.74
C GLU A 104 -5.70 15.41 28.01
N GLN A 105 -4.36 15.36 27.93
CA GLN A 105 -3.50 15.74 29.06
C GLN A 105 -3.51 17.25 29.34
N GLN A 106 -3.55 18.10 28.30
CA GLN A 106 -3.60 19.56 28.46
C GLN A 106 -4.97 20.07 28.96
N ARG A 107 -6.04 19.27 28.87
CA ARG A 107 -7.35 19.62 29.46
C ARG A 107 -7.43 19.35 30.98
N GLN A 108 -6.47 18.64 31.56
CA GLN A 108 -6.48 18.27 32.97
C GLN A 108 -5.52 19.10 33.85
N GLU A 109 -4.87 20.12 33.28
CA GLU A 109 -3.98 21.04 34.02
C GLU A 109 -4.59 22.42 34.30
N PHE A 110 -5.92 22.50 34.49
CA PHE A 110 -6.53 23.63 35.20
C PHE A 110 -7.47 23.18 36.33
N PRO A 111 -6.95 22.60 37.42
CA PRO A 111 -7.69 22.47 38.66
C PRO A 111 -7.69 23.82 39.39
N GLY A 112 -8.67 24.70 39.10
CA GLY A 112 -8.72 25.97 39.83
C GLY A 112 -9.74 27.01 39.37
N SER A 113 -11.03 26.68 39.34
CA SER A 113 -12.08 27.70 39.53
C SER A 113 -13.33 27.08 40.14
N TRP A 114 -13.17 26.63 41.39
CA TRP A 114 -14.21 26.80 42.40
C TRP A 114 -14.03 28.25 42.90
N CYS A 115 -15.04 29.11 42.88
CA CYS A 115 -16.03 29.11 43.94
C CYS A 115 -17.43 29.54 43.47
N ALA A 116 -18.37 28.88 44.12
CA ALA A 116 -19.81 28.93 44.00
C ALA A 116 -20.47 30.32 44.11
N ARG A 117 -21.49 30.46 43.27
CA ARG A 117 -22.76 31.15 43.50
C ARG A 117 -23.35 30.81 44.88
N HIS A 118 -23.61 31.83 45.70
CA HIS A 118 -24.71 31.80 46.65
C HIS A 118 -25.37 33.19 46.68
N GLY A 119 -26.60 33.26 46.16
CA GLY A 119 -27.54 34.32 46.47
C GLY A 119 -28.40 33.89 47.66
N GLY A 120 -28.76 34.87 48.49
CA GLY A 120 -29.57 34.73 49.69
C GLY A 120 -29.35 35.93 50.60
#